data_AF-A0A0D0P5Q1-F1
#
_entry.id   AF-A0A0D0P5Q1-F1
#
_cell.length_a   1.000
_cell.length_b   1.000
_cell.length_c   1.000
_cell.angle_alpha   90.00
_cell.angle_beta   90.00
_cell.angle_gamma   90.00
#
_symmetry.space_group_name_H-M   'P 1'
#
loop_
_entity.id
_entity.type
_entity.pdbx_description
1 polymer ?
#
loop_
_entity_poly.entity_id
_entity_poly.type
_entity_poly.pdbx_seq_one_letter_code
_entity_poly.pdbx_strand_id
1 'polypeptide(L)'
;MFAFFRPAAHQAPLPEEKIDSTYRRLRWQIFAGIFIGYAGYYLLRKNFSLAMPYLIDEGYSRGQLGLAMSAIAIAYGLSKFLMGLVSDRSNPRYFLPFGLLVSA
;
A
#
# COMPACT_ATOMS: atom_id res chain seq x y z
N MET A 1 17.65 1.09 10.89
CA MET A 1 16.70 1.23 9.76
C MET A 1 17.34 0.62 8.53
N PHE A 2 16.68 -0.36 7.90
CA PHE A 2 17.12 -0.91 6.61
C PHE A 2 17.35 0.23 5.61
N ALA A 3 18.47 0.21 4.88
CA ALA A 3 18.93 1.34 4.06
C ALA A 3 17.90 1.82 3.03
N PHE A 4 16.97 0.96 2.62
CA PHE A 4 15.97 1.20 1.59
C PHE A 4 14.84 2.17 1.99
N PHE A 5 14.48 2.24 3.28
CA PHE A 5 13.41 3.12 3.76
C PHE A 5 13.89 4.47 4.28
N ARG A 6 15.17 4.82 4.11
CA ARG A 6 15.70 6.08 4.65
C ARG A 6 14.93 7.30 4.11
N PRO A 7 14.61 8.30 4.96
CA PRO A 7 13.98 9.54 4.53
C PRO A 7 14.74 10.17 3.38
N ALA A 8 14.03 10.89 2.51
CA ALA A 8 14.67 11.63 1.43
C ALA A 8 15.70 12.61 2.01
N ALA A 9 16.91 12.62 1.46
CA ALA A 9 17.94 13.58 1.84
C ALA A 9 17.46 15.00 1.52
N HIS A 10 17.91 15.97 2.32
CA HIS A 10 17.64 17.38 2.06
C HIS A 10 18.21 17.78 0.70
N GLN A 11 17.43 18.53 -0.08
CA GLN A 11 17.81 19.02 -1.40
C GLN A 11 17.72 20.55 -1.42
N ALA A 12 18.65 21.19 -2.13
CA ALA A 12 18.62 22.64 -2.31
C ALA A 12 17.33 23.06 -3.07
N PRO A 13 16.75 24.23 -2.76
CA PRO A 13 15.59 24.74 -3.48
C PRO A 13 15.84 24.90 -4.97
N LEU A 14 14.80 24.71 -5.78
CA LEU A 14 14.84 25.05 -7.20
C LEU A 14 14.86 26.58 -7.39
N PRO A 15 15.40 27.08 -8.52
CA PRO A 15 15.27 28.50 -8.89
C PRO A 15 13.79 28.91 -8.92
N GLU A 16 13.47 30.11 -8.42
CA GLU A 16 12.10 30.60 -8.21
C GLU A 16 11.22 30.47 -9.46
N GLU A 17 11.77 30.80 -10.62
CA GLU A 17 11.12 30.73 -11.94
C GLU A 17 10.60 29.32 -12.30
N LYS A 18 11.19 28.26 -11.72
CA LYS A 18 10.86 26.86 -12.02
C LYS A 18 9.99 26.20 -10.96
N ILE A 19 9.74 26.86 -9.82
CA ILE A 19 9.02 26.26 -8.70
C ILE A 19 7.59 25.91 -9.11
N ASP A 20 6.81 26.89 -9.60
CA ASP A 20 5.37 26.70 -9.85
C ASP A 20 5.08 25.62 -10.90
N SER A 21 5.80 25.64 -12.02
CA SER A 21 5.63 24.68 -13.11
C SER A 21 6.00 23.26 -12.67
N THR A 22 7.13 23.12 -11.96
CA THR A 22 7.60 21.84 -11.44
C THR A 22 6.66 21.30 -10.36
N TYR A 23 6.22 22.16 -9.46
CA TYR A 23 5.34 21.80 -8.35
C TYR A 23 3.98 21.30 -8.85
N ARG A 24 3.38 21.99 -9.83
CA ARG A 24 2.12 21.57 -10.45
C ARG A 24 2.24 20.19 -11.11
N ARG A 25 3.32 19.95 -11.86
CA ARG A 25 3.59 18.66 -12.50
C ARG A 25 3.77 17.55 -11.46
N LEU A 26 4.61 17.79 -10.45
CA LEU A 26 4.91 16.80 -9.42
C LEU A 26 3.67 16.43 -8.58
N ARG A 27 2.79 17.39 -8.28
CA ARG A 27 1.53 17.11 -7.58
C ARG A 27 0.64 16.13 -8.34
N TRP A 28 0.46 16.35 -9.65
CA TRP A 28 -0.31 15.44 -10.49
C TRP A 28 0.33 14.07 -10.61
N GLN A 29 1.66 14.01 -10.75
CA GLN A 29 2.40 12.76 -10.81
C GLN A 29 2.29 11.96 -9.50
N ILE A 30 2.45 12.62 -8.35
CA ILE A 30 2.33 11.99 -7.03
C ILE A 30 0.88 11.54 -6.79
N PHE A 31 -0.10 12.38 -7.12
CA PHE A 31 -1.52 12.04 -6.98
C PHE A 31 -1.87 10.79 -7.79
N ALA A 32 -1.53 10.77 -9.09
CA ALA A 32 -1.78 9.62 -9.95
C ALA A 32 -1.07 8.36 -9.43
N GLY A 33 0.18 8.49 -8.98
CA GLY A 33 0.96 7.37 -8.43
C GLY A 33 0.34 6.77 -7.17
N ILE A 34 -0.05 7.60 -6.20
CA ILE A 34 -0.71 7.15 -4.96
C ILE A 34 -2.09 6.58 -5.28
N PHE A 35 -2.86 7.23 -6.15
CA PHE A 35 -4.20 6.79 -6.52
C PHE A 35 -4.18 5.40 -7.18
N ILE A 36 -3.36 5.22 -8.22
CA ILE A 36 -3.24 3.93 -8.93
C ILE A 36 -2.64 2.87 -8.00
N GLY A 37 -1.58 3.22 -7.27
CA GLY A 37 -0.94 2.30 -6.33
C GLY A 37 -1.92 1.80 -5.25
N TYR A 38 -2.75 2.70 -4.70
CA TYR A 38 -3.76 2.33 -3.71
C TYR A 38 -4.91 1.52 -4.32
N ALA A 39 -5.30 1.81 -5.56
CA ALA A 39 -6.26 0.99 -6.29
C ALA A 39 -5.78 -0.47 -6.45
N GLY A 40 -4.46 -0.68 -6.66
CA GLY A 40 -3.85 -2.01 -6.70
C GLY A 40 -4.12 -2.85 -5.44
N TYR A 41 -4.05 -2.25 -4.25
CA TYR A 41 -4.37 -2.96 -3.00
C TYR A 41 -5.81 -3.44 -2.93
N TYR A 42 -6.77 -2.73 -3.55
CA TYR A 42 -8.16 -3.17 -3.60
C TYR A 42 -8.39 -4.38 -4.49
N LEU A 43 -7.62 -4.49 -5.58
CA LEU A 43 -7.66 -5.67 -6.44
C LEU A 43 -7.27 -6.92 -5.63
N LEU A 44 -6.15 -6.85 -4.91
CA LEU A 44 -5.66 -7.95 -4.09
C LEU A 44 -6.63 -8.32 -2.95
N ARG A 45 -7.18 -7.31 -2.26
CA ARG A 45 -8.08 -7.52 -1.12
C ARG A 45 -9.35 -8.29 -1.48
N LYS A 46 -9.84 -8.20 -2.72
CA LYS A 46 -11.09 -8.84 -3.15
C LYS A 46 -10.90 -10.24 -3.71
N ASN A 47 -9.67 -10.65 -4.02
CA ASN A 47 -9.36 -11.97 -4.60
C ASN A 47 -9.95 -13.12 -3.78
N PHE A 48 -9.77 -13.12 -2.45
CA PHE A 48 -10.28 -14.20 -1.61
C PHE A 48 -11.81 -14.28 -1.64
N SER A 49 -12.51 -13.14 -1.64
CA SER A 49 -13.97 -13.14 -1.73
C SER A 49 -14.50 -13.63 -3.08
N LEU A 50 -13.75 -13.39 -4.16
CA LEU A 50 -14.06 -13.93 -5.49
C LEU A 50 -13.76 -15.44 -5.58
N ALA A 51 -12.76 -15.93 -4.84
CA ALA A 51 -12.38 -17.34 -4.78
C ALA A 51 -13.27 -18.20 -3.86
N MET A 52 -13.96 -17.59 -2.88
CA MET A 52 -14.82 -18.30 -1.92
C MET A 52 -15.80 -19.33 -2.53
N PRO A 53 -16.59 -19.03 -3.58
CA PRO A 53 -17.50 -20.03 -4.14
C PRO A 53 -16.76 -21.27 -4.66
N TYR A 54 -15.65 -21.09 -5.38
CA TYR A 54 -14.83 -22.20 -5.87
C TYR A 54 -14.23 -23.04 -4.75
N LEU A 55 -13.80 -22.41 -3.64
CA LEU A 55 -13.29 -23.13 -2.47
C LEU A 55 -14.40 -23.94 -1.79
N ILE A 56 -15.64 -23.46 -1.80
CA ILE A 56 -16.78 -24.23 -1.27
C ILE A 56 -17.03 -25.47 -2.14
N ASP A 57 -16.92 -25.34 -3.46
CA ASP A 57 -17.08 -26.45 -4.40
C ASP A 57 -15.98 -27.53 -4.23
N GLU A 58 -14.77 -27.13 -3.83
CA GLU A 58 -13.66 -28.02 -3.44
C GLU A 58 -13.84 -28.67 -2.05
N GLY A 59 -14.91 -28.35 -1.32
CA GLY A 59 -15.27 -28.99 -0.05
C GLY A 59 -14.90 -28.21 1.22
N TYR A 60 -14.44 -26.97 1.11
CA TYR A 60 -14.22 -26.12 2.29
C TYR A 60 -15.54 -25.63 2.89
N SER A 61 -15.64 -25.64 4.23
CA SER A 61 -16.83 -25.10 4.89
C SER A 61 -16.81 -23.57 4.94
N ARG A 62 -17.99 -22.96 4.92
CA ARG A 62 -18.13 -21.49 5.10
C ARG A 62 -17.51 -20.99 6.40
N GLY A 63 -17.50 -21.82 7.45
CA GLY A 63 -16.86 -21.50 8.73
C GLY A 63 -15.34 -21.38 8.62
N GLN A 64 -14.68 -22.29 7.90
CA GLN A 64 -13.23 -22.25 7.66
C GLN A 64 -12.83 -21.02 6.84
N LEU A 65 -13.61 -20.72 5.78
CA LEU A 65 -13.38 -19.53 4.95
C LEU A 65 -13.65 -18.23 5.72
N GLY A 66 -14.65 -18.22 6.60
CA GLY A 66 -14.93 -17.11 7.51
C GLY A 66 -13.80 -16.84 8.50
N LEU A 67 -13.18 -17.90 9.04
CA LEU A 67 -11.99 -17.78 9.89
C LEU A 67 -10.79 -17.21 9.13
N ALA A 68 -10.58 -17.63 7.88
CA ALA A 68 -9.53 -17.06 7.04
C ALA A 68 -9.76 -15.56 6.78
N MET A 69 -11.00 -15.15 6.51
CA MET A 69 -11.38 -13.74 6.35
C MET A 69 -11.15 -12.92 7.62
N SER A 70 -11.44 -13.48 8.79
CA SER A 70 -11.21 -12.77 10.06
C SER A 70 -9.71 -12.59 10.33
N ALA A 71 -8.87 -13.56 9.98
CA ALA A 71 -7.42 -13.43 10.06
C ALA A 71 -6.89 -12.25 9.21
N ILE A 72 -7.43 -12.05 8.00
CA ILE A 72 -7.09 -10.90 7.14
C ILE A 72 -7.46 -9.57 7.84
N ALA A 73 -8.65 -9.50 8.45
CA ALA A 73 -9.11 -8.31 9.15
C ALA A 73 -8.26 -7.99 10.41
N ILE A 74 -7.89 -9.03 11.18
CA ILE A 74 -7.01 -8.90 12.35
C ILE A 74 -5.62 -8.44 11.91
N ALA A 75 -5.04 -9.07 10.88
CA ALA A 75 -3.75 -8.69 10.32
C ALA A 75 -3.76 -7.23 9.85
N TYR A 76 -4.83 -6.78 9.19
CA TYR A 76 -5.00 -5.37 8.80
C TYR A 76 -5.05 -4.44 10.01
N GLY A 77 -5.79 -4.81 11.07
CA GLY A 77 -5.85 -4.06 12.32
C GLY A 77 -4.48 -3.89 12.96
N LEU A 78 -3.77 -5.00 13.18
CA LEU A 78 -2.42 -5.01 13.76
C LEU A 78 -1.42 -4.25 12.89
N SER A 79 -1.47 -4.45 11.57
CA SER A 79 -0.61 -3.77 10.61
C SER A 79 -0.77 -2.26 10.70
N LYS A 80 -1.99 -1.73 10.90
CA LYS A 80 -2.20 -0.28 10.99
C LYS A 80 -1.44 0.36 12.16
N PHE A 81 -1.35 -0.32 13.30
CA PHE A 81 -0.60 0.15 14.46
C PHE A 81 0.91 0.06 14.25
N LEU A 82 1.40 -1.08 13.77
CA LEU A 82 2.83 -1.31 13.60
C LEU A 82 3.40 -0.52 12.42
N MET A 83 2.73 -0.55 11.27
CA MET A 83 3.20 0.10 10.06
C MET A 83 3.05 1.62 10.09
N GLY A 84 2.17 2.20 10.92
CA GLY A 84 2.12 3.66 11.11
C GLY A 84 3.45 4.20 11.68
N LEU A 85 3.99 3.52 12.69
CA LEU A 85 5.28 3.88 13.29
C LEU A 85 6.45 3.73 12.29
N VAL A 86 6.37 2.70 11.43
CA VAL A 86 7.40 2.44 10.41
C VAL A 86 7.27 3.44 9.25
N SER A 87 6.05 3.73 8.80
CA SER A 87 5.80 4.61 7.66
C SER A 87 6.23 6.05 7.93
N ASP A 88 6.05 6.55 9.16
CA ASP A 88 6.44 7.91 9.53
C ASP A 88 7.94 8.17 9.38
N ARG A 89 8.75 7.12 9.58
CA ARG A 89 10.22 7.20 9.41
C ARG A 89 10.68 6.73 8.03
N SER A 90 9.75 6.31 7.16
CA SER A 90 10.06 5.72 5.86
C SER A 90 9.84 6.71 4.72
N ASN A 91 10.62 6.58 3.65
CA ASN A 91 10.35 7.32 2.41
C ASN A 91 9.08 6.78 1.71
N PRO A 92 8.02 7.60 1.55
CA PRO A 92 6.75 7.14 0.96
C PRO A 92 6.88 6.64 -0.48
N ARG A 93 7.87 7.13 -1.23
CA ARG A 93 8.13 6.72 -2.62
C ARG A 93 8.46 5.24 -2.74
N TYR A 94 9.09 4.66 -1.73
CA TYR A 94 9.46 3.25 -1.70
C TYR A 94 8.48 2.41 -0.86
N PHE A 95 7.95 3.00 0.22
CA PHE A 95 7.08 2.29 1.15
C PHE A 95 5.79 1.77 0.50
N LEU A 96 5.10 2.61 -0.27
CA LEU A 96 3.85 2.24 -0.92
C LEU A 96 4.00 1.10 -1.94
N PRO A 97 4.91 1.19 -2.94
CA PRO A 97 5.07 0.12 -3.93
C PRO A 97 5.68 -1.15 -3.33
N PHE A 98 6.57 -1.04 -2.34
CA PHE A 98 7.11 -2.22 -1.65
C PHE A 98 6.01 -2.99 -0.92
N GLY A 99 5.13 -2.30 -0.19
CA GLY A 99 3.99 -2.95 0.48
C GLY A 99 3.07 -3.66 -0.53
N LEU A 100 2.90 -3.09 -1.72
CA LEU A 100 2.05 -3.67 -2.76
C LEU A 100 2.67 -4.95 -3.32
N LEU A 101 3.98 -4.92 -3.62
CA LEU A 101 4.73 -6.07 -4.11
C LEU A 101 4.76 -7.23 -3.10
N VAL A 102 4.88 -6.93 -1.81
CA VAL A 102 4.88 -7.97 -0.77
C VAL A 102 3.49 -8.56 -0.54
N SER A 103 2.43 -7.80 -0.86
CA SER A 103 1.04 -8.26 -0.72
C SER A 103 0.47 -9.00 -1.92
N ALA A 104 1.14 -8.90 -3.07
CA ALA A 104 0.76 -9.54 -4.33
C ALA A 104 1.25 -10.99 -4.39
#